data_AF-A0A2D7MIW0-F1
#
_entry.id   AF-A0A2D7MIW0-F1
#
_cell.length_a   1.000
_cell.length_b   1.000
_cell.length_c   1.000
_cell.angle_alpha   90.00
_cell.angle_beta   90.00
_cell.angle_gamma   90.00
#
_symmetry.space_group_name_H-M   'P 1'
#
loop_
_entity.id
_entity.type
_entity.pdbx_description
1 polymer ?
#
loop_
_entity_poly.entity_id
_entity_poly.type
_entity_poly.pdbx_seq_one_letter_code
_entity_poly.pdbx_strand_id
1 'polypeptide(L)'
;MSKVRKTKKGAALKRWFKEEWIDVRTGKPCGRKKGEKRGTPYCRPKKRVSSKTPKTAGELSASEKKSRIAQKKRLGQPAGKPRRVKAVKRRKK
;
A
#
# COMPACT_ATOMS: atom_id res chain seq x y z
N MET A 1 -21.82 -3.29 -6.31
CA MET A 1 -20.52 -3.70 -5.70
C MET A 1 -20.65 -5.11 -5.15
N SER A 2 -19.88 -6.06 -5.65
CA SER A 2 -19.95 -7.47 -5.21
C SER A 2 -19.73 -7.59 -3.70
N LYS A 3 -20.67 -8.23 -2.99
CA LYS A 3 -20.64 -8.41 -1.52
C LYS A 3 -19.41 -9.22 -1.14
N VAL A 4 -18.46 -8.62 -0.42
CA VAL A 4 -17.26 -9.33 0.06
C VAL A 4 -17.69 -10.50 0.96
N ARG A 5 -17.36 -11.72 0.55
CA ARG A 5 -17.72 -12.97 1.23
C ARG A 5 -17.27 -12.97 2.70
N LYS A 6 -18.02 -13.63 3.58
CA LYS A 6 -17.73 -13.72 5.03
C LYS A 6 -16.64 -14.76 5.34
N THR A 7 -15.42 -14.54 4.85
CA THR A 7 -14.26 -15.41 5.11
C THR A 7 -13.11 -14.62 5.74
N LYS A 8 -12.08 -15.30 6.30
CA LYS A 8 -10.86 -14.62 6.80
C LYS A 8 -10.23 -13.72 5.73
N LYS A 9 -10.20 -14.18 4.47
CA LYS A 9 -9.72 -13.40 3.32
C LYS A 9 -10.65 -12.21 3.02
N GLY A 10 -11.96 -12.41 3.11
CA GLY A 10 -12.94 -11.33 2.95
C GLY A 10 -12.86 -10.27 4.05
N ALA A 11 -12.64 -10.66 5.30
CA ALA A 11 -12.42 -9.73 6.41
C ALA A 11 -11.14 -8.91 6.21
N ALA A 12 -10.05 -9.53 5.74
CA ALA A 12 -8.84 -8.83 5.38
C ALA A 12 -9.06 -7.81 4.25
N LEU A 13 -9.86 -8.16 3.24
CA LEU A 13 -10.21 -7.27 2.14
C LEU A 13 -11.12 -6.12 2.60
N LYS A 14 -12.12 -6.37 3.45
CA LYS A 14 -12.94 -5.31 4.08
C LYS A 14 -12.08 -4.35 4.88
N ARG A 15 -11.12 -4.88 5.66
CA ARG A 15 -10.15 -4.06 6.40
C ARG A 15 -9.31 -3.22 5.44
N TRP A 16 -8.83 -3.80 4.35
CA TRP A 16 -8.06 -3.08 3.33
C TRP A 16 -8.86 -1.89 2.77
N PHE A 17 -10.15 -2.06 2.48
CA PHE A 17 -11.00 -0.94 2.05
C PHE A 17 -11.17 0.13 3.14
N LYS A 18 -11.35 -0.26 4.40
CA LYS A 18 -11.45 0.68 5.54
C LYS A 18 -10.15 1.44 5.82
N GLU A 19 -8.99 0.86 5.49
CA GLU A 19 -7.67 1.46 5.69
C GLU A 19 -7.36 2.59 4.68
N GLU A 20 -8.19 2.75 3.63
CA GLU A 20 -8.06 3.79 2.59
C GLU A 20 -6.64 3.86 2.02
N TRP A 21 -6.24 2.84 1.26
CA TRP A 21 -4.89 2.77 0.72
C TRP A 21 -4.65 3.80 -0.37
N ILE A 22 -3.57 4.57 -0.21
CA ILE A 22 -3.16 5.63 -1.13
C ILE A 22 -1.74 5.41 -1.62
N ASP A 23 -1.41 5.97 -2.78
CA ASP A 23 -0.04 6.11 -3.23
C ASP A 23 0.64 7.23 -2.44
N VAL A 24 1.67 6.89 -1.67
CA VAL A 24 2.40 7.85 -0.83
C VAL A 24 3.01 8.99 -1.63
N ARG A 25 3.30 8.76 -2.92
CA ARG A 25 3.88 9.79 -3.80
C ARG A 25 2.87 10.83 -4.27
N THR A 26 1.65 10.40 -4.57
CA THR A 26 0.66 11.24 -5.27
C THR A 26 -0.58 11.54 -4.43
N GLY A 27 -0.78 10.87 -3.30
CA GLY A 27 -1.99 10.96 -2.48
C GLY A 27 -3.23 10.33 -3.12
N LYS A 28 -3.16 9.92 -4.40
CA LYS A 28 -4.27 9.28 -5.12
C LYS A 28 -4.54 7.87 -4.59
N PRO A 29 -5.74 7.32 -4.81
CA PRO A 29 -6.04 5.92 -4.49
C PRO A 29 -4.97 4.96 -5.04
N CYS A 30 -4.56 4.02 -4.18
CA CYS A 30 -3.60 3.00 -4.52
C CYS A 30 -4.16 2.05 -5.58
N GLY A 31 -3.32 1.69 -6.54
CA GLY A 31 -3.65 0.78 -7.63
C GLY A 31 -3.19 1.35 -8.96
N ARG A 32 -3.12 0.51 -9.99
CA ARG A 32 -2.93 0.94 -11.39
C ARG A 32 -4.02 0.31 -12.23
N LYS A 33 -4.53 1.05 -13.21
CA LYS A 33 -5.37 0.48 -14.28
C LYS A 33 -4.51 0.13 -15.49
N LYS A 34 -4.94 -0.85 -16.30
CA LYS A 34 -4.29 -1.16 -17.58
C LYS A 34 -4.33 0.08 -18.48
N GLY A 35 -3.21 0.41 -19.12
CA GLY A 35 -3.08 1.63 -19.93
C GLY A 35 -2.77 2.91 -19.15
N GLU A 36 -2.63 2.83 -17.82
CA GLU A 36 -2.35 4.01 -17.00
C GLU A 36 -0.87 4.43 -17.06
N LYS A 37 -0.61 5.68 -17.45
CA LYS A 37 0.75 6.27 -17.52
C LYS A 37 1.41 6.48 -16.14
N ARG A 38 0.66 6.40 -15.03
CA ARG A 38 1.25 6.53 -13.67
C ARG A 38 2.24 5.40 -13.46
N GLY A 39 3.49 5.71 -13.09
CA GLY A 39 4.53 4.75 -12.69
C GLY A 39 4.14 3.83 -11.51
N THR A 40 5.02 2.92 -11.09
CA THR A 40 4.72 1.95 -10.02
C THR A 40 4.45 2.65 -8.67
N PRO A 41 3.22 2.60 -8.13
CA PRO A 41 2.87 3.32 -6.92
C PRO A 41 3.45 2.62 -5.68
N TYR A 42 3.76 3.42 -4.67
CA TYR A 42 4.13 2.89 -3.35
C TYR A 42 2.93 3.05 -2.42
N CYS A 43 2.18 1.97 -2.28
CA CYS A 43 0.93 1.98 -1.56
C CYS A 43 1.10 1.82 -0.05
N ARG A 44 0.43 2.68 0.71
CA ARG A 44 0.30 2.58 2.17
C ARG A 44 -1.11 2.98 2.63
N PRO A 45 -1.55 2.47 3.78
CA PRO A 45 -2.85 2.86 4.33
C PRO A 45 -2.82 4.32 4.80
N LYS A 46 -3.91 5.04 4.57
CA LYS A 46 -4.10 6.40 5.12
C LYS A 46 -4.57 6.32 6.56
N LYS A 47 -5.49 5.40 6.87
CA LYS A 47 -6.08 5.23 8.20
C LYS A 47 -5.58 3.96 8.88
N ARG A 48 -5.36 4.05 10.19
CA ARG A 48 -5.09 2.89 11.04
C ARG A 48 -6.40 2.29 11.50
N VAL A 49 -6.67 1.04 11.10
CA VAL A 49 -7.91 0.33 11.47
C VAL A 49 -7.64 -0.78 12.49
N SER A 50 -6.42 -1.33 12.53
CA SER A 50 -6.08 -2.42 13.46
C SER A 50 -4.58 -2.44 13.80
N SER A 51 -4.20 -3.28 14.77
CA SER A 51 -2.79 -3.60 15.07
C SER A 51 -2.06 -4.24 13.89
N LYS A 52 -2.80 -4.94 13.00
CA LYS A 52 -2.29 -5.55 11.77
C LYS A 52 -2.12 -4.54 10.63
N THR A 53 -2.54 -3.29 10.81
CA THR A 53 -2.34 -2.24 9.82
C THR A 53 -0.86 -1.82 9.85
N PRO A 54 -0.14 -1.88 8.71
CA PRO A 54 1.25 -1.48 8.69
C PRO A 54 1.39 0.03 8.91
N LYS A 55 2.64 0.51 9.02
CA LYS A 55 2.93 1.94 9.11
C LYS A 55 2.22 2.70 7.98
N THR A 56 1.41 3.70 8.37
CA THR A 56 0.58 4.52 7.49
C THR A 56 1.42 5.51 6.68
N ALA A 57 0.81 6.11 5.66
CA ALA A 57 1.47 7.14 4.84
C ALA A 57 1.89 8.37 5.67
N GLY A 58 1.13 8.72 6.71
CA GLY A 58 1.44 9.82 7.64
C GLY A 58 2.56 9.49 8.62
N GLU A 59 2.65 8.23 9.08
CA GLU A 59 3.69 7.82 10.03
C GLU A 59 5.10 7.71 9.41
N LEU A 60 5.22 7.62 8.07
CA LEU A 60 6.51 7.51 7.38
C LEU A 60 7.32 8.82 7.43
N SER A 61 8.61 8.72 7.73
CA SER A 61 9.52 9.88 7.61
C SER A 61 9.77 10.25 6.16
N ALA A 62 10.21 11.48 5.89
CA ALA A 62 10.55 11.92 4.54
C ALA A 62 11.63 11.03 3.88
N SER A 63 12.64 10.63 4.65
CA SER A 63 13.71 9.73 4.18
C SER A 63 13.19 8.34 3.84
N GLU A 64 12.31 7.76 4.66
CA GLU A 64 11.66 6.48 4.38
C GLU A 64 10.78 6.58 3.13
N LYS A 65 10.00 7.65 2.98
CA LYS A 65 9.16 7.89 1.79
C LYS A 65 10.03 7.90 0.53
N LYS A 66 11.06 8.75 0.49
CA LYS A 66 11.96 8.88 -0.67
C LYS A 66 12.64 7.56 -1.03
N SER A 67 13.22 6.88 -0.02
CA SER A 67 13.92 5.60 -0.21
C SER A 67 12.99 4.51 -0.76
N ARG A 68 11.78 4.37 -0.20
CA ARG A 68 10.83 3.33 -0.61
C ARG A 68 10.22 3.60 -1.97
N ILE A 69 9.94 4.87 -2.30
CA ILE A 69 9.47 5.25 -3.64
C ILE A 69 10.55 4.94 -4.68
N ALA A 70 11.80 5.34 -4.44
CA ALA A 70 12.92 5.06 -5.35
C ALA A 70 13.12 3.55 -5.55
N GLN A 71 13.09 2.78 -4.45
CA GLN A 71 13.19 1.33 -4.51
C GLN A 71 12.04 0.71 -5.32
N LYS A 72 10.80 1.18 -5.13
CA LYS A 72 9.64 0.66 -5.86
C LYS A 72 9.70 1.01 -7.35
N LYS A 73 10.19 2.20 -7.70
CA LYS A 73 10.44 2.60 -9.10
C LYS A 73 11.48 1.69 -9.75
N ARG A 74 12.62 1.46 -9.09
CA ARG A 74 13.70 0.59 -9.58
C ARG A 74 13.27 -0.87 -9.74
N LEU A 75 12.51 -1.41 -8.78
CA LEU A 75 12.03 -2.79 -8.84
C LEU A 75 10.98 -3.01 -9.93
N GLY A 76 10.24 -1.96 -10.29
CA GLY A 76 9.09 -2.07 -11.16
C GLY A 76 8.00 -2.98 -10.58
N GLN A 77 7.05 -3.34 -11.43
CA GLN A 77 6.00 -4.28 -11.12
C GLN A 77 5.84 -5.20 -12.34
N PRO A 78 6.53 -6.36 -12.37
CA PRO A 78 6.43 -7.28 -13.50
C PRO A 78 5.01 -7.86 -13.60
N ALA A 79 4.63 -8.31 -14.79
CA ALA A 79 3.47 -9.17 -14.96
C ALA A 79 3.74 -10.48 -14.20
N GLY A 80 2.89 -10.81 -13.22
CA GLY A 80 3.07 -11.97 -12.33
C GLY A 80 3.38 -11.61 -10.88
N LYS A 81 4.35 -12.30 -10.26
CA LYS A 81 4.60 -12.20 -8.82
C LYS A 81 5.04 -10.79 -8.42
N PRO A 82 4.36 -10.15 -7.45
CA PRO A 82 4.67 -8.77 -7.14
C PRO A 82 5.96 -8.60 -6.34
N ARG A 83 6.88 -7.77 -6.86
CA ARG A 83 8.11 -7.39 -6.15
C ARG A 83 7.79 -6.41 -5.01
N ARG A 84 8.24 -6.74 -3.80
CA ARG A 84 8.00 -5.93 -2.59
C ARG A 84 9.23 -5.11 -2.24
N VAL A 85 9.02 -3.88 -1.81
CA VAL A 85 10.09 -3.07 -1.20
C VAL A 85 10.43 -3.58 0.20
N LYS A 86 11.57 -3.14 0.73
CA LYS A 86 11.96 -3.43 2.12
C LYS A 86 10.83 -3.00 3.07
N ALA A 87 10.48 -3.89 3.99
CA ALA A 87 9.42 -3.62 4.96
C ALA A 87 9.83 -2.43 5.84
N VAL A 88 8.86 -1.53 6.09
CA VAL A 88 9.00 -0.51 7.12
C VAL A 88 8.23 -1.02 8.32
N LYS A 89 8.97 -1.50 9.32
CA LYS A 89 8.40 -2.01 10.56
C LYS A 89 8.10 -0.82 11.48
N ARG A 90 6.98 -0.91 12.20
CA ARG A 90 6.73 -0.02 13.33
C ARG A 90 7.70 -0.43 14.44
N ARG A 91 8.25 0.53 15.18
CA ARG A 91 8.82 0.20 16.49
C ARG A 91 7.66 -0.36 17.33
N LYS A 92 7.84 -1.57 17.87
CA LYS A 92 6.91 -2.06 18.89
C LYS A 92 7.03 -1.08 20.05
N LYS A 93 5.90 -0.50 20.46
CA LYS A 93 5.82 0.15 21.76
C LYS A 93 5.75 -0.97 22.79
#